data_AF-A0A7R9EBE2-F1
#
_entry.id   AF-A0A7R9EBE2-F1
#
_cell.length_a   1.000
_cell.length_b   1.000
_cell.length_c   1.000
_cell.angle_alpha   90.00
_cell.angle_beta   90.00
_cell.angle_gamma   90.00
#
_symmetry.space_group_name_H-M   'P 1'
#
loop_
_entity.id
_entity.type
_entity.pdbx_description
1 polymer ?
#
loop_
_entity_poly.entity_id
_entity_poly.type
_entity_poly.pdbx_seq_one_letter_code
_entity_poly.pdbx_strand_id
1 'polypeptide(L)'
;PLVKLMMNALKSSGCEIDIRRHISCEVCDVSVSGGYDPIFNQIVVCQNVARKEGYIQGVLAHEMIHMFDYCRNDLDFKNIDHLACTEIRAANLTHCSFLSACTQGDASPINIRQQHQVVYVGKNFQSN
;
A
#
# COMPACT_ATOMS: atom_id res chain seq x y z
N PRO A 1 12.12 -10.08 -1.34
CA PRO A 1 13.25 -9.19 -1.76
C PRO A 1 12.92 -7.69 -1.66
N LEU A 2 11.79 -7.27 -2.25
CA LEU A 2 11.36 -5.88 -2.29
C LEU A 2 11.10 -5.27 -0.89
N VAL A 3 10.47 -6.00 0.04
CA VAL A 3 10.24 -5.53 1.41
C VAL A 3 11.55 -5.15 2.11
N LYS A 4 12.60 -5.97 2.00
CA LYS A 4 13.92 -5.64 2.58
C LYS A 4 14.55 -4.41 1.94
N LEU A 5 14.39 -4.24 0.63
CA LEU A 5 14.86 -3.05 -0.08
C LEU A 5 14.16 -1.79 0.44
N MET A 6 12.84 -1.86 0.61
CA MET A 6 12.04 -0.75 1.14
C MET A 6 12.40 -0.41 2.58
N MET A 7 12.60 -1.41 3.45
CA MET A 7 13.08 -1.17 4.82
C MET A 7 14.42 -0.41 4.83
N ASN A 8 15.36 -0.78 3.96
CA ASN A 8 16.64 -0.10 3.85
C ASN A 8 16.52 1.32 3.28
N ALA A 9 15.61 1.52 2.31
CA ALA A 9 15.35 2.83 1.72
C ALA A 9 14.74 3.80 2.74
N LEU A 10 13.76 3.33 3.52
CA LEU A 10 13.15 4.06 4.63
C LEU A 10 14.19 4.46 5.69
N LYS A 11 15.03 3.51 6.11
CA LYS A 11 16.13 3.78 7.04
C LYS A 11 17.11 4.82 6.50
N SER A 12 17.54 4.68 5.26
CA SER A 12 18.48 5.61 4.62
C SER A 12 17.89 7.01 4.41
N SER A 13 16.56 7.12 4.44
CA SER A 13 15.82 8.37 4.28
C SER A 13 15.48 9.07 5.59
N GLY A 14 15.86 8.49 6.73
CA GLY A 14 15.58 9.04 8.06
C GLY A 14 14.23 8.62 8.66
N CYS A 15 13.53 7.66 8.05
CA CYS A 15 12.26 7.11 8.53
C CYS A 15 12.39 5.60 8.77
N GLU A 16 13.39 5.22 9.57
CA GLU A 16 13.56 3.83 9.98
C GLU A 16 12.29 3.28 10.65
N ILE A 17 11.91 2.07 10.26
CA ILE A 17 10.71 1.42 10.79
C ILE A 17 11.06 0.36 11.82
N ASP A 18 10.33 0.36 12.92
CA ASP A 18 10.21 -0.79 13.82
C ASP A 18 8.98 -1.60 13.45
N ILE A 19 9.18 -2.86 13.05
CA ILE A 19 8.11 -3.80 12.66
C ILE A 19 7.02 -3.88 13.73
N ARG A 20 7.37 -3.87 15.03
CA ARG A 20 6.39 -4.01 16.12
C ARG A 20 5.49 -2.78 16.28
N ARG A 21 5.94 -1.61 15.81
CA ARG A 21 5.22 -0.34 15.94
C ARG A 21 4.55 0.10 14.63
N HIS A 22 5.16 -0.24 13.49
CA HIS A 22 4.78 0.28 12.19
C HIS A 22 4.06 -0.75 11.32
N ILE A 23 3.89 -1.99 11.79
CA ILE A 23 3.13 -3.02 11.07
C ILE A 23 2.11 -3.62 12.05
N SER A 24 0.82 -3.55 11.71
CA SER A 24 -0.26 -4.24 12.42
C SER A 24 -0.97 -5.24 11.50
N CYS A 25 -1.45 -6.33 12.09
CA CYS A 25 -2.27 -7.32 11.41
C CYS A 25 -3.69 -7.24 11.96
N GLU A 26 -4.66 -6.91 11.11
CA GLU A 26 -6.04 -6.67 11.51
C GLU A 26 -7.02 -7.55 10.73
N VAL A 27 -8.23 -7.71 11.26
CA VAL A 27 -9.35 -8.27 10.49
C VAL A 27 -10.07 -7.12 9.80
N CYS A 28 -10.14 -7.15 8.48
CA CYS A 28 -10.72 -6.09 7.66
C CYS A 28 -11.94 -6.59 6.86
N ASP A 29 -12.57 -5.67 6.12
CA ASP A 29 -13.48 -6.05 5.03
C ASP A 29 -12.75 -6.91 3.98
N VAL A 30 -13.49 -7.80 3.31
CA VAL A 30 -12.93 -8.72 2.30
C VAL A 30 -12.49 -8.01 1.01
N SER A 31 -12.92 -6.76 0.80
CA SER A 31 -12.52 -5.96 -0.36
C SER A 31 -11.14 -5.30 -0.25
N VAL A 32 -10.48 -5.39 0.90
CA VAL A 32 -9.18 -4.74 1.15
C VAL A 32 -8.14 -5.73 1.67
N SER A 33 -6.90 -5.56 1.22
CA SER A 33 -5.77 -6.43 1.58
C SER A 33 -4.81 -5.79 2.59
N GLY A 34 -4.85 -4.45 2.71
CA GLY A 34 -4.07 -3.66 3.65
C GLY A 34 -4.23 -2.15 3.39
N GLY A 35 -3.42 -1.36 4.08
CA GLY A 35 -3.37 0.09 3.91
C GLY A 35 -2.29 0.77 4.77
N TYR A 36 -1.82 1.93 4.34
CA TYR A 36 -0.96 2.81 5.12
C TYR A 36 -1.78 3.92 5.81
N ASP A 37 -1.59 4.05 7.12
CA ASP A 37 -2.18 5.08 7.95
C ASP A 37 -1.11 6.15 8.29
N PRO A 38 -1.23 7.37 7.73
CA PRO A 38 -0.28 8.45 7.97
C PRO A 38 -0.39 9.08 9.37
N ILE A 39 -1.51 8.90 10.07
CA ILE A 39 -1.74 9.47 11.42
C ILE A 39 -0.94 8.69 12.45
N PHE A 40 -1.05 7.35 12.43
CA PHE A 40 -0.30 6.49 13.34
C PHE A 40 1.05 6.05 12.77
N ASN A 41 1.34 6.44 11.53
CA ASN A 41 2.50 6.02 10.73
C ASN A 41 2.65 4.50 10.74
N GLN A 42 1.61 3.78 10.32
CA GLN A 42 1.56 2.32 10.40
C GLN A 42 1.01 1.70 9.12
N ILE A 43 1.50 0.52 8.78
CA ILE A 43 0.99 -0.33 7.73
C ILE A 43 0.07 -1.36 8.38
N VAL A 44 -1.16 -1.44 7.90
CA VAL A 44 -2.13 -2.46 8.28
C VAL A 44 -2.15 -3.56 7.22
N VAL A 45 -2.02 -4.81 7.65
CA VAL A 45 -2.17 -6.00 6.82
C VAL A 45 -3.45 -6.71 7.22
N CYS A 46 -4.37 -6.92 6.27
CA CYS A 46 -5.65 -7.55 6.53
C CYS A 46 -5.49 -9.08 6.57
N GLN A 47 -5.30 -9.65 7.76
CA GLN A 47 -4.91 -11.05 7.95
C GLN A 47 -5.96 -12.06 7.42
N ASN A 48 -7.23 -11.64 7.37
CA ASN A 48 -8.31 -12.46 6.85
C ASN A 48 -8.31 -12.55 5.31
N VAL A 49 -7.61 -11.64 4.62
CA VAL A 49 -7.50 -11.55 3.15
C VAL A 49 -6.10 -11.95 2.67
N ALA A 50 -5.05 -11.36 3.24
CA ALA A 50 -3.66 -11.59 2.89
C ALA A 50 -3.08 -12.86 3.58
N ARG A 51 -3.44 -14.05 3.09
CA ARG A 51 -3.07 -15.33 3.75
C ARG A 51 -1.82 -16.03 3.23
N LYS A 52 -1.29 -15.60 2.07
CA LYS A 52 -0.12 -16.21 1.43
C LYS A 52 1.08 -15.30 1.56
N GLU A 53 2.26 -15.87 1.81
CA GLU A 53 3.50 -15.10 1.99
C GLU A 53 3.75 -14.11 0.84
N GLY A 54 3.66 -14.56 -0.41
CA GLY A 54 3.86 -13.68 -1.57
C GLY A 54 2.84 -12.54 -1.65
N TYR A 55 1.61 -12.76 -1.17
CA TYR A 55 0.57 -11.73 -1.16
C TYR A 55 0.79 -10.72 -0.03
N ILE A 56 1.16 -11.19 1.17
CA ILE A 56 1.59 -10.34 2.29
C ILE A 56 2.80 -9.49 1.88
N GLN A 57 3.78 -10.08 1.19
CA GLN A 57 4.94 -9.36 0.68
C GLN A 57 4.55 -8.26 -0.33
N GLY A 58 3.55 -8.53 -1.18
CA GLY A 58 2.99 -7.54 -2.12
C GLY A 58 2.33 -6.37 -1.40
N VAL A 59 1.44 -6.66 -0.44
CA VAL A 59 0.78 -5.64 0.41
C VAL A 59 1.82 -4.81 1.14
N LEU A 60 2.74 -5.44 1.86
CA LEU A 60 3.80 -4.72 2.59
C LEU A 60 4.64 -3.85 1.68
N ALA A 61 5.03 -4.34 0.50
CA ALA A 61 5.83 -3.56 -0.43
C ALA A 61 5.06 -2.33 -0.96
N HIS A 62 3.78 -2.49 -1.29
CA HIS A 62 2.92 -1.40 -1.76
C HIS A 62 2.77 -0.33 -0.68
N GLU A 63 2.39 -0.72 0.54
CA GLU A 63 2.17 0.23 1.63
C GLU A 63 3.48 0.85 2.15
N MET A 64 4.62 0.15 2.07
CA MET A 64 5.93 0.75 2.37
C MET A 64 6.32 1.85 1.39
N ILE A 65 5.83 1.84 0.15
CA ILE A 65 6.05 2.93 -0.81
C ILE A 65 5.25 4.16 -0.41
N HIS A 66 3.99 4.00 0.01
CA HIS A 66 3.21 5.11 0.56
C HIS A 66 3.85 5.70 1.81
N MET A 67 4.35 4.85 2.72
CA MET A 67 5.10 5.30 3.88
C MET A 67 6.38 6.05 3.49
N PHE A 68 7.11 5.55 2.48
CA PHE A 68 8.32 6.22 1.97
C PHE A 68 7.99 7.57 1.33
N ASP A 69 6.93 7.64 0.55
CA ASP A 69 6.49 8.86 -0.13
C ASP A 69 6.03 9.92 0.87
N TYR A 70 5.31 9.52 1.91
CA TYR A 70 4.92 10.39 3.02
C TYR A 70 6.12 10.86 3.85
N CYS A 71 7.12 10.01 4.05
CA CYS A 71 8.36 10.36 4.74
C CYS A 71 9.20 11.39 3.95
N ARG A 72 9.24 11.25 2.61
CA ARG A 72 10.15 12.02 1.76
C ARG A 72 9.56 13.30 1.18
N ASN A 73 8.24 13.39 1.11
CA ASN A 73 7.53 14.45 0.42
C ASN A 73 6.41 15.01 1.32
N ASP A 74 5.97 16.23 1.04
CA ASP A 74 4.79 16.83 1.67
C ASP A 74 3.52 16.24 1.03
N LEU A 75 3.20 15.00 1.42
CA LEU A 75 2.14 14.19 0.83
C LEU A 75 0.81 14.41 1.57
N ASP A 76 -0.19 14.94 0.87
CA ASP A 76 -1.56 15.09 1.36
C ASP A 76 -2.46 14.05 0.69
N PHE A 77 -2.89 13.04 1.44
CA PHE A 77 -3.80 12.00 0.94
C PHE A 77 -5.22 12.51 0.62
N LYS A 78 -5.57 13.74 1.02
CA LYS A 78 -6.82 14.41 0.61
C LYS A 78 -6.69 15.12 -0.73
N ASN A 79 -5.46 15.34 -1.19
CA ASN A 79 -5.19 15.88 -2.51
C ASN A 79 -5.13 14.74 -3.53
N ILE A 80 -6.04 14.78 -4.51
CA ILE A 80 -6.20 13.75 -5.55
C ILE A 80 -4.92 13.56 -6.37
N ASP A 81 -4.17 14.62 -6.63
CA ASP A 81 -2.94 14.55 -7.42
C ASP A 81 -1.82 13.85 -6.63
N HIS A 82 -1.70 14.17 -5.34
CA HIS A 82 -0.72 13.56 -4.45
C HIS A 82 -1.01 12.06 -4.28
N LEU A 83 -2.29 11.72 -4.05
CA LEU A 83 -2.75 10.34 -3.99
C LEU A 83 -2.46 9.59 -5.30
N ALA A 84 -2.81 10.15 -6.45
CA ALA A 84 -2.55 9.53 -7.74
C ALA A 84 -1.05 9.31 -7.98
N CYS A 85 -0.20 10.28 -7.63
CA CYS A 85 1.24 10.16 -7.80
C CYS A 85 1.85 9.02 -6.96
N THR A 86 1.44 8.88 -5.70
CA THR A 86 1.97 7.80 -4.84
C THR A 86 1.43 6.43 -5.26
N GLU A 87 0.17 6.34 -5.67
CA GLU A 87 -0.45 5.08 -6.17
C GLU A 87 0.20 4.62 -7.48
N ILE A 88 0.45 5.54 -8.42
CA ILE A 88 1.17 5.23 -9.68
C ILE A 88 2.58 4.70 -9.38
N ARG A 89 3.29 5.33 -8.42
CA ARG A 89 4.63 4.90 -8.01
C ARG A 89 4.60 3.52 -7.35
N ALA A 90 3.66 3.30 -6.44
CA ALA A 90 3.46 2.03 -5.77
C ALA A 90 3.20 0.93 -6.80
N ALA A 91 2.23 1.14 -7.70
CA ALA A 91 1.90 0.19 -8.74
C ALA A 91 3.10 -0.10 -9.67
N ASN A 92 3.84 0.92 -10.11
CA ASN A 92 4.99 0.75 -10.99
C ASN A 92 6.14 -0.04 -10.35
N LEU A 93 6.36 0.11 -9.04
CA LEU A 93 7.47 -0.55 -8.33
C LEU A 93 7.09 -1.93 -7.78
N THR A 94 5.82 -2.21 -7.52
CA THR A 94 5.36 -3.51 -7.01
C THR A 94 4.83 -4.44 -8.11
N HIS A 95 4.27 -3.92 -9.21
CA HIS A 95 3.79 -4.73 -10.34
C HIS A 95 4.87 -5.03 -11.40
N CYS A 96 6.07 -5.42 -10.97
CA CYS A 96 7.04 -6.08 -11.86
C CYS A 96 6.64 -7.54 -12.14
N SER A 97 5.43 -7.71 -12.66
CA SER A 97 4.94 -8.81 -13.50
C SER A 97 3.51 -8.42 -13.87
N PHE A 98 3.29 -8.02 -15.12
CA PHE A 98 1.95 -7.77 -15.68
C PHE A 98 1.01 -8.96 -15.44
N LEU A 99 1.56 -10.19 -15.42
CA LEU A 99 0.84 -11.41 -15.03
C LEU A 99 0.31 -11.33 -13.59
N SER A 100 1.11 -10.87 -12.63
CA SER A 100 0.72 -10.78 -11.23
C SER A 100 -0.37 -9.73 -11.00
N ALA A 101 -0.33 -8.60 -11.71
CA ALA A 101 -1.36 -7.56 -11.67
C ALA A 101 -2.72 -8.05 -12.20
N CYS A 102 -2.72 -8.78 -13.31
CA CYS A 102 -3.92 -9.40 -13.88
C CYS A 102 -4.46 -10.54 -13.01
N THR A 103 -3.58 -11.35 -12.39
CA THR A 103 -4.01 -12.45 -11.51
C THR A 103 -4.54 -11.98 -10.16
N GLN A 104 -4.19 -10.77 -9.72
CA GLN A 104 -4.65 -10.19 -8.46
C GLN A 104 -5.89 -9.30 -8.64
N GLY A 105 -6.33 -9.06 -9.89
CA GLY A 105 -7.52 -8.27 -10.19
C GLY A 105 -7.30 -6.75 -10.20
N ASP A 106 -6.06 -6.31 -9.98
CA ASP A 106 -5.68 -4.89 -9.88
C ASP A 106 -5.57 -4.20 -11.25
N ALA A 107 -5.63 -4.96 -12.35
CA ALA A 107 -5.61 -4.43 -13.71
C ALA A 107 -6.58 -5.19 -14.64
N SER A 108 -7.50 -4.46 -15.27
CA SER A 108 -8.31 -4.93 -16.40
C SER A 108 -7.96 -4.10 -17.65
N PRO A 109 -7.81 -4.70 -18.86
CA PRO A 109 -7.54 -3.96 -20.10
C PRO A 109 -8.70 -3.05 -20.53
N ILE A 110 -9.81 -3.06 -19.79
CA ILE A 110 -10.98 -2.22 -20.00
C ILE A 110 -11.18 -1.38 -18.73
N ASN A 111 -10.92 -0.08 -18.85
CA ASN A 111 -11.36 0.99 -17.93
C ASN A 111 -10.54 1.26 -16.65
N ILE A 112 -9.26 1.59 -16.84
CA ILE A 112 -8.32 2.15 -15.83
C ILE A 112 -8.92 3.32 -15.02
N ARG A 113 -9.84 4.09 -15.60
CA ARG A 113 -10.50 5.24 -14.93
C ARG A 113 -11.40 4.85 -13.75
N GLN A 114 -11.99 3.67 -13.75
CA GLN A 114 -12.97 3.28 -12.72
C GLN A 114 -12.32 2.61 -11.51
N GLN A 115 -11.16 1.96 -11.65
CA GLN A 115 -10.47 1.32 -10.52
C GLN A 115 -9.90 2.33 -9.51
N HIS A 116 -9.46 3.51 -9.97
CA HIS A 116 -8.97 4.57 -9.08
C HIS A 116 -10.06 5.16 -8.16
N GLN A 117 -11.34 5.16 -8.56
CA GLN A 117 -12.41 5.68 -7.69
C GLN A 117 -12.82 4.72 -6.57
N VAL A 118 -12.65 3.40 -6.75
CA VAL A 118 -13.04 2.39 -5.75
C VAL A 118 -12.11 2.42 -4.54
N VAL A 119 -10.84 2.83 -4.71
CA VAL A 119 -9.87 3.00 -3.61
C VAL A 119 -10.33 4.08 -2.61
N TYR A 120 -11.02 5.14 -3.05
CA TYR A 120 -11.54 6.20 -2.18
C TYR A 120 -12.61 5.71 -1.20
N VAL A 121 -13.33 4.64 -1.53
CA VAL A 121 -14.43 4.12 -0.70
C VAL A 121 -13.94 3.02 0.25
N GLY A 122 -12.89 2.27 -0.13
CA GLY A 122 -12.34 1.17 0.68
C GLY A 122 -11.27 1.57 1.69
N LYS A 123 -10.53 2.68 1.48
CA LYS A 123 -9.50 3.15 2.44
C LYS A 123 -10.07 3.99 3.60
N ASN A 124 -11.40 4.18 3.68
CA ASN A 124 -12.06 4.59 4.91
C ASN A 124 -12.05 3.39 5.88
N PHE A 125 -10.90 3.15 6.49
CA PHE A 125 -10.78 2.38 7.71
C PHE A 125 -11.84 2.94 8.66
N GLN A 126 -12.93 2.19 8.88
CA GLN A 126 -14.03 2.63 9.70
C GLN A 126 -13.47 2.98 11.08
N SER A 127 -13.38 4.28 11.33
CA SER A 127 -13.22 4.81 12.67
C SER A 127 -14.52 4.48 13.40
N ASN A 128 -14.46 3.45 14.23
CA ASN A 128 -15.40 3.30 15.33
C ASN A 128 -14.62 2.91 16.57
#